data_AF-A0A497NXC2-F1
#
_entry.id   AF-A0A497NXC2-F1
#
_cell.length_a   1.000
_cell.length_b   1.000
_cell.length_c   1.000
_cell.angle_alpha   90.00
_cell.angle_beta   90.00
_cell.angle_gamma   90.00
#
_symmetry.space_group_name_H-M   'P 1'
#
loop_
_entity.id
_entity.type
_entity.pdbx_description
1 polymer ?
#
loop_
_entity_poly.entity_id
_entity_poly.type
_entity_poly.pdbx_seq_one_letter_code
_entity_poly.pdbx_strand_id
1 'polypeptide(L)' 'FTTKAKGMGLGLAICKRMVEAHGGSVFAKSKVGKGTTFIIKIPMKRE' A
#
# COMPACT_ATOMS: atom_id res chain seq x y z
N PHE A 1 -6.83 2.05 -3.51
CA PHE A 1 -8.28 2.21 -3.29
C PHE A 1 -8.76 3.32 -4.21
N THR A 2 -9.65 3.02 -5.15
CA THR A 2 -10.32 4.07 -5.94
C THR A 2 -11.78 4.09 -5.49
N THR A 3 -12.41 5.26 -5.50
CA THR A 3 -13.82 5.46 -5.14
C THR A 3 -14.79 5.01 -6.24
N LYS A 4 -14.33 4.28 -7.27
CA LYS A 4 -15.18 3.75 -8.33
C LYS A 4 -15.83 2.44 -7.87
N ALA A 5 -17.15 2.35 -8.00
CA ALA A 5 -17.96 1.17 -7.63
C ALA A 5 -17.52 -0.14 -8.33
N LYS A 6 -16.83 -0.04 -9.48
CA LYS A 6 -16.12 -1.13 -10.15
C LYS A 6 -14.63 -0.81 -10.22
N GLY A 7 -13.87 -1.34 -9.26
CA GLY A 7 -12.43 -1.53 -9.39
C GLY A 7 -12.11 -2.94 -8.99
N MET A 8 -11.36 -3.70 -9.79
CA MET A 8 -10.96 -5.08 -9.47
C MET A 8 -10.06 -5.21 -8.22
N GLY A 9 -9.83 -4.13 -7.45
CA GLY A 9 -8.97 -4.16 -6.27
C GLY A 9 -7.48 -4.35 -6.56
N LEU A 10 -7.07 -4.41 -7.83
CA LEU A 10 -5.71 -4.77 -8.25
C LEU A 10 -4.65 -3.75 -7.86
N GLY A 11 -4.99 -2.46 -7.76
CA GLY A 11 -3.99 -1.41 -7.54
C GLY A 11 -3.14 -1.61 -6.29
N LEU A 12 -3.77 -1.95 -5.15
CA LEU A 12 -3.01 -2.17 -3.91
C LEU A 12 -2.22 -3.48 -3.94
N ALA A 13 -2.72 -4.50 -4.63
CA ALA A 13 -2.00 -5.75 -4.85
C ALA A 13 -0.73 -5.53 -5.71
N ILE A 14 -0.82 -4.68 -6.74
CA ILE A 14 0.33 -4.28 -7.56
C ILE A 14 1.34 -3.50 -6.71
N CYS A 15 0.88 -2.49 -5.95
CA CYS A 15 1.75 -1.74 -5.05
C CYS A 15 2.45 -2.65 -4.02
N LYS A 16 1.72 -3.62 -3.44
CA LYS A 16 2.28 -4.58 -2.49
C LYS A 16 3.40 -5.40 -3.14
N ARG A 17 3.14 -5.97 -4.33
CA ARG A 17 4.15 -6.75 -5.08
C ARG A 17 5.39 -5.91 -5.42
N MET A 18 5.21 -4.68 -5.86
CA MET A 18 6.34 -3.78 -6.13
C MET A 18 7.16 -3.52 -4.88
N VAL A 19 6.52 -3.17 -3.76
CA VAL A 19 7.21 -2.88 -2.51
C VAL A 19 7.94 -4.12 -1.97
N GLU A 20 7.31 -5.30 -2.02
CA GLU A 20 7.94 -6.56 -1.63
C GLU A 20 9.15 -6.91 -2.53
N ALA A 21 9.05 -6.67 -3.85
CA ALA A 21 10.17 -6.88 -4.77
C ALA A 21 11.38 -5.96 -4.48
N HIS A 22 11.15 -4.79 -3.86
CA HIS A 22 12.21 -3.88 -3.41
C HIS A 22 12.69 -4.19 -1.97
N GLY A 23 12.29 -5.33 -1.39
CA GLY A 23 12.62 -5.69 0.00
C GLY A 23 11.90 -4.86 1.06
N GLY A 24 10.85 -4.14 0.65
CA GLY A 24 10.05 -3.29 1.51
C GLY A 24 8.84 -4.00 2.13
N SER A 25 7.97 -3.22 2.76
CA SER A 25 6.71 -3.71 3.37
C SER A 25 5.60 -2.67 3.30
N VAL A 26 4.34 -3.11 3.19
CA VAL A 26 3.13 -2.26 3.19
C VAL A 26 2.26 -2.57 4.42
N PHE A 27 1.77 -1.53 5.09
CA PHE A 27 0.81 -1.61 6.20
C PHE A 27 -0.37 -0.67 5.96
N ALA A 28 -1.52 -0.99 6.55
CA ALA A 28 -2.68 -0.11 6.57
C ALA A 28 -3.14 0.11 8.02
N LYS A 29 -3.32 1.36 8.40
CA LYS A 29 -3.96 1.78 9.65
C LYS A 29 -5.26 2.47 9.30
N SER A 30 -6.38 1.85 9.66
CA SER A 30 -7.70 2.43 9.43
C SER A 30 -8.38 2.71 10.76
N LYS A 31 -9.12 3.81 10.84
CA LYS A 31 -10.04 4.09 11.95
C LYS A 31 -11.38 4.51 11.37
N VAL A 32 -12.43 3.81 11.80
CA VAL A 32 -13.83 4.09 11.41
C VAL A 32 -14.13 5.57 11.65
N GLY A 33 -14.69 6.24 10.64
CA GLY A 33 -15.02 7.67 10.70
C GLY A 33 -13.85 8.64 10.55
N LYS A 34 -12.59 8.17 10.50
CA LYS A 34 -11.39 9.00 10.27
C LYS A 34 -10.67 8.72 8.96
N GLY A 35 -10.95 7.57 8.35
CA GLY A 35 -10.33 7.14 7.10
C GLY A 35 -9.21 6.12 7.30
N THR A 36 -8.40 5.95 6.26
CA THR A 36 -7.36 4.91 6.19
C THR A 36 -6.03 5.51 5.78
N THR A 37 -4.99 5.23 6.54
CA THR A 37 -3.59 5.58 6.26
C THR A 37 -2.85 4.34 5.79
N PHE A 38 -2.20 4.42 4.62
CA PHE A 38 -1.29 3.38 4.13
C PHE A 38 0.15 3.79 4.41
N ILE A 39 0.95 2.86 4.93
CA ILE A 39 2.34 3.08 5.32
C ILE A 39 3.20 2.14 4.48
N ILE A 40 4.15 2.69 3.74
CA ILE A 40 5.10 1.95 2.91
C ILE A 40 6.49 2.11 3.52
N LYS A 41 7.19 1.00 3.74
CA LYS A 41 8.59 0.97 4.18
C LYS A 41 9.43 0.39 3.06
N ILE A 42 10.52 1.05 2.68
CA ILE A 42 11.48 0.55 1.68
C ILE A 42 12.87 0.61 2.32
N PRO A 43 13.67 -0.46 2.24
CA PRO A 43 15.04 -0.43 2.74
C PRO A 43 15.86 0.55 1.91
N MET A 44 16.48 1.52 2.57
CA MET A 44 17.37 2.47 1.92
C MET A 44 18.78 1.87 1.95
N LYS A 45 19.31 1.49 0.78
CA LYS A 45 20.75 1.22 0.67
C LYS A 45 21.48 2.54 0.88
N ARG A 46 22.37 2.56 1.87
CA ARG A 46 23.39 3.60 2.01
C ARG A 46 24.58 3.14 1.15
N GLU A 47 24.91 3.92 0.13
CA GLU A 47 26.20 3.85 -0.56
C GLU A 47 27.24 4.63 0.22
#